data_AF-A0A957MB83-F1
#
_entry.id   AF-A0A957MB83-F1
#
_cell.length_a   1.000
_cell.length_b   1.000
_cell.length_c   1.000
_cell.angle_alpha   90.00
_cell.angle_beta   90.00
_cell.angle_gamma   90.00
#
_symmetry.space_group_name_H-M   'P 1'
#
loop_
_entity.id
_entity.type
_entity.pdbx_description
1 polymer ?
#
loop_
_entity_poly.entity_id
_entity_poly.type
_entity_poly.pdbx_seq_one_letter_code
_entity_poly.pdbx_strand_id
1 'polypeptide(L)'
;ESQTLATITFQNYFRMYDKLSGMTGTAKTEEEEFQRIYNLDVVQIPTYKPVIRDDMDDMVYRTQDAKFKAVLSDIKERHQAGQPVLVGTVAIETSEYVSHLLKRNGIDHEV
;
A
#
# COMPACT_ATOMS: atom_id res chain seq x y z
N GLU A 1 -17.34 -18.09 -29.38
CA GLU A 1 -16.69 -18.48 -28.12
C GLU A 1 -15.23 -18.05 -28.15
N SER A 2 -14.70 -17.57 -27.02
CA SER A 2 -13.27 -17.29 -26.88
C SER A 2 -12.55 -18.58 -26.49
N GLN A 3 -11.44 -18.92 -27.15
CA GLN A 3 -10.58 -20.05 -26.79
C GLN A 3 -9.22 -19.55 -26.31
N THR A 4 -8.75 -20.10 -25.20
CA THR A 4 -7.39 -19.81 -24.68
C THR A 4 -6.38 -20.66 -25.46
N LEU A 5 -5.44 -20.00 -26.14
CA LEU A 5 -4.42 -20.67 -26.96
C LEU A 5 -3.17 -21.07 -26.16
N ALA A 6 -2.83 -20.33 -25.12
CA ALA A 6 -1.67 -20.60 -24.26
C ALA A 6 -1.89 -20.00 -22.86
N THR A 7 -1.28 -20.62 -21.84
CA THR A 7 -1.30 -20.11 -20.46
C THR A 7 -0.02 -20.51 -19.72
N ILE A 8 0.45 -19.63 -18.84
CA ILE A 8 1.53 -19.91 -17.90
C ILE A 8 1.32 -19.06 -16.65
N THR A 9 1.66 -19.59 -15.48
CA THR A 9 1.63 -18.80 -14.24
C THR A 9 2.92 -17.98 -14.10
N PHE A 10 2.88 -16.86 -13.37
CA PHE A 10 4.10 -16.10 -13.10
C PHE A 10 5.17 -16.91 -12.38
N GLN A 11 4.77 -17.83 -11.48
CA GLN A 11 5.71 -18.71 -10.79
C GLN A 11 6.54 -19.53 -11.80
N ASN A 12 5.87 -20.17 -12.76
CA ASN A 12 6.56 -21.00 -13.75
C ASN A 12 7.31 -20.15 -14.77
N TYR A 13 6.76 -19.01 -15.18
CA TYR A 13 7.40 -18.11 -16.11
C TYR A 13 8.74 -17.60 -15.58
N PHE A 14 8.81 -17.14 -14.33
CA PHE A 14 10.06 -16.64 -13.75
C PHE A 14 11.10 -17.74 -13.48
N ARG A 15 10.67 -18.99 -13.30
CA ARG A 15 11.59 -20.13 -13.17
C ARG A 15 12.29 -20.52 -14.48
N MET A 16 11.85 -19.98 -15.61
CA MET A 16 12.51 -20.21 -16.91
C MET A 16 13.78 -19.38 -17.09
N TYR A 17 14.03 -18.38 -16.23
CA TYR A 17 15.24 -17.56 -16.32
C TYR A 17 16.42 -18.28 -15.66
N ASP A 18 17.56 -18.32 -16.35
CA ASP A 18 18.80 -18.89 -15.81
C ASP A 18 19.29 -18.15 -14.55
N LYS A 19 18.97 -16.85 -14.46
CA LYS A 19 19.28 -16.00 -13.31
C LYS A 19 18.06 -15.16 -12.95
N LEU A 20 17.65 -15.26 -11.69
CA LEU A 20 16.55 -14.50 -11.12
C LEU A 20 17.02 -13.70 -9.91
N SER A 21 16.60 -12.45 -9.80
CA SER A 21 16.87 -11.55 -8.68
C SER A 21 15.77 -10.50 -8.57
N GLY A 22 15.56 -9.95 -7.38
CA GLY A 22 14.55 -8.91 -7.14
C GLY A 22 14.93 -7.97 -6.00
N MET A 23 14.22 -6.85 -5.89
CA MET A 23 14.37 -5.87 -4.82
C MET A 23 13.00 -5.42 -4.31
N THR A 24 12.83 -5.32 -2.99
CA THR A 24 11.62 -4.82 -2.35
C THR A 24 11.92 -4.42 -0.90
N GLY A 25 11.06 -3.58 -0.31
CA GLY A 25 11.17 -3.17 1.09
C GLY A 25 10.64 -4.18 2.10
N THR A 26 9.83 -5.16 1.68
CA THR A 26 9.00 -5.97 2.60
C THR A 26 9.13 -7.49 2.43
N ALA A 27 10.13 -8.01 1.69
CA ALA A 27 10.23 -9.45 1.39
C ALA A 27 10.55 -10.35 2.59
N LYS A 28 11.02 -9.83 3.72
CA LYS A 28 11.54 -10.69 4.80
C LYS A 28 10.46 -11.56 5.43
N THR A 29 9.21 -11.11 5.48
CA THR A 29 8.10 -11.93 5.99
C THR A 29 7.73 -13.07 5.04
N GLU A 30 7.99 -12.90 3.74
CA GLU A 30 7.64 -13.87 2.68
C GLU A 30 8.85 -14.73 2.25
N GLU A 31 9.94 -14.72 3.03
CA GLU A 31 11.20 -15.40 2.67
C GLU A 31 11.00 -16.89 2.39
N GLU A 32 10.20 -17.59 3.21
CA GLU A 32 9.93 -19.01 3.01
C GLU A 32 9.23 -19.29 1.68
N GLU A 33 8.34 -18.40 1.23
CA GLU A 33 7.66 -18.53 -0.05
C GLU A 33 8.62 -18.28 -1.21
N PHE A 34 9.44 -17.22 -1.12
CA PHE A 34 10.46 -16.90 -2.12
C PHE A 34 11.48 -18.03 -2.29
N GLN A 35 11.95 -18.62 -1.19
CA GLN A 35 12.88 -19.73 -1.22
C GLN A 35 12.23 -20.98 -1.81
N ARG A 36 11.00 -21.31 -1.41
CA ARG A 36 10.30 -22.52 -1.86
C ARG A 36 9.90 -22.49 -3.33
N ILE A 37 9.43 -21.33 -3.82
CA ILE A 37 8.91 -21.20 -5.18
C ILE A 37 10.01 -20.85 -6.17
N TYR A 38 10.92 -19.93 -5.79
CA TYR A 38 11.89 -19.33 -6.71
C TYR A 38 13.34 -19.63 -6.35
N ASN A 39 13.62 -20.31 -5.23
CA ASN A 39 14.96 -20.53 -4.71
C ASN A 39 15.75 -19.21 -4.56
N LEU A 40 15.06 -18.17 -4.06
CA LEU A 40 15.63 -16.85 -3.79
C LEU A 40 15.77 -16.65 -2.29
N ASP A 41 16.98 -16.26 -1.87
CA ASP A 41 17.25 -15.81 -0.50
C ASP A 41 16.85 -14.34 -0.32
N VAL A 42 16.35 -13.98 0.88
CA VAL A 42 15.99 -12.60 1.20
C VAL A 42 17.00 -11.99 2.15
N VAL A 43 17.82 -11.10 1.61
CA VAL A 43 18.83 -10.35 2.38
C VAL A 43 18.32 -8.98 2.74
N GLN A 44 18.20 -8.69 4.05
CA GLN A 44 17.86 -7.35 4.53
C GLN A 44 19.10 -6.44 4.48
N ILE A 45 18.98 -5.35 3.72
CA ILE A 45 20.01 -4.31 3.62
C ILE A 45 19.68 -3.21 4.64
N PRO A 46 20.65 -2.75 5.46
CA PRO A 46 20.41 -1.67 6.41
C PRO A 46 20.09 -0.36 5.70
N THR A 47 19.31 0.50 6.35
CA THR A 47 19.00 1.84 5.84
C THR A 47 20.22 2.76 5.94
N TYR A 48 20.32 3.72 5.02
CA TYR A 48 21.41 4.72 5.04
C TYR A 48 21.39 5.62 6.28
N LYS A 49 20.19 5.92 6.80
CA LYS A 49 19.97 6.68 8.04
C LYS A 49 19.08 5.88 9.00
N PRO A 50 19.19 6.12 10.32
CA PRO A 50 18.24 5.59 11.28
C PRO A 50 16.80 5.97 10.91
N VAL A 51 15.89 5.01 11.00
CA VAL A 51 14.46 5.26 10.79
C VAL A 51 13.91 5.91 12.05
N ILE A 52 13.34 7.11 11.90
CA ILE A 52 12.76 7.92 12.99
C ILE A 52 11.26 8.17 12.77
N ARG A 53 10.61 7.37 11.92
CA ARG A 53 9.18 7.51 11.62
C ARG A 53 8.39 6.92 12.79
N ASP A 54 7.46 7.70 13.32
CA ASP A 54 6.52 7.24 14.34
C ASP A 54 5.34 6.51 13.66
N ASP A 55 5.33 5.19 13.80
CA ASP A 55 4.23 4.34 13.33
C ASP A 55 3.17 4.23 14.44
N MET A 56 2.02 4.89 14.24
CA MET A 56 0.92 4.90 15.20
C MET A 56 0.05 3.64 15.06
N ASP A 57 -0.59 3.23 16.17
CA ASP A 57 -1.52 2.10 16.20
C ASP A 57 -2.79 2.35 15.38
N ASP A 58 -3.46 1.26 15.00
CA ASP A 58 -4.72 1.30 14.26
C ASP A 58 -5.86 1.92 15.08
N MET A 59 -6.59 2.85 14.46
CA MET A 59 -7.83 3.38 15.01
C MET A 59 -9.05 2.65 14.42
N VAL A 60 -9.68 1.79 15.22
CA VAL A 60 -10.83 0.96 14.80
C VAL A 60 -12.16 1.60 15.20
N TYR A 61 -13.06 1.78 14.24
CA TYR A 61 -14.37 2.38 14.44
C TYR A 61 -15.51 1.40 14.18
N ARG A 62 -16.60 1.53 14.94
CA ARG A 62 -17.80 0.68 14.78
C ARG A 62 -18.50 0.87 13.44
N THR A 63 -18.52 2.09 12.90
CA THR A 63 -19.22 2.43 11.66
C THR A 63 -18.31 3.16 10.69
N GLN A 64 -18.61 3.06 9.40
CA GLN A 64 -17.87 3.78 8.36
C GLN A 64 -18.00 5.29 8.53
N ASP A 65 -19.20 5.79 8.85
CA ASP A 65 -19.41 7.21 9.11
C ASP A 65 -18.53 7.75 10.24
N ALA A 66 -18.39 7.00 11.33
CA ALA A 66 -17.52 7.38 12.44
C ALA A 66 -16.05 7.40 12.00
N LYS A 67 -15.61 6.39 11.25
CA LYS A 67 -14.26 6.33 10.65
C LYS A 67 -13.98 7.55 9.78
N PHE A 68 -14.85 7.86 8.82
CA PHE A 68 -14.61 8.94 7.87
C PHE A 68 -14.73 10.32 8.50
N LYS A 69 -15.59 10.50 9.51
CA LYS A 69 -15.58 11.73 10.32
C LYS A 69 -14.26 11.94 11.05
N ALA A 70 -13.71 10.88 11.65
CA ALA A 70 -12.44 10.96 12.35
C ALA A 70 -11.27 11.24 11.39
N VAL A 71 -11.21 10.52 10.26
CA VAL A 71 -10.21 10.75 9.20
C VAL A 71 -10.27 12.19 8.68
N LEU A 72 -11.47 12.71 8.38
CA LEU A 72 -11.63 14.09 7.93
C LEU A 72 -11.16 15.10 8.99
N SER A 73 -11.43 14.85 10.26
CA SER A 73 -10.99 15.71 11.36
C SER A 73 -9.46 15.75 11.45
N ASP A 74 -8.81 14.59 11.40
CA ASP A 74 -7.34 14.47 11.44
C ASP A 74 -6.68 15.15 10.23
N ILE A 75 -7.20 14.92 9.02
CA ILE A 75 -6.70 15.58 7.81
C ILE A 75 -6.84 17.09 7.93
N LYS A 76 -7.98 17.59 8.43
CA LYS A 76 -8.21 19.03 8.58
C LYS A 76 -7.20 19.67 9.52
N GLU A 77 -6.93 19.04 10.67
CA GLU A 77 -5.95 19.52 11.64
C GLU A 77 -4.54 19.59 11.03
N ARG A 78 -4.10 18.52 10.38
CA ARG A 78 -2.77 18.43 9.74
C ARG A 78 -2.62 19.40 8.57
N HIS A 79 -3.65 19.52 7.75
CA HIS A 79 -3.67 20.45 6.61
C HIS A 79 -3.59 21.90 7.09
N GLN A 80 -4.33 22.27 8.16
CA GLN A 80 -4.24 23.59 8.77
C GLN A 80 -2.84 23.88 9.35
N ALA A 81 -2.14 22.85 9.84
CA ALA A 81 -0.76 22.95 10.30
C ALA A 81 0.28 22.97 9.15
N GLY A 82 -0.14 22.80 7.89
CA GLY A 82 0.75 22.73 6.73
C GLY A 82 1.50 21.41 6.57
N GLN A 83 1.10 20.35 7.29
CA GLN A 83 1.71 19.03 7.16
C GLN A 83 1.16 18.32 5.91
N PRO A 84 2.03 17.78 5.01
CA PRO A 84 1.57 16.98 3.89
C PRO A 84 0.98 15.64 4.37
N VAL A 85 -0.12 15.23 3.75
CA VAL A 85 -0.86 14.01 4.12
C VAL A 85 -1.05 13.13 2.89
N LEU A 86 -0.77 11.83 3.03
CA LEU A 86 -1.11 10.81 2.05
C LEU A 86 -2.27 9.97 2.61
N VAL A 87 -3.36 9.86 1.87
CA VAL A 87 -4.52 9.06 2.26
C VAL A 87 -4.63 7.85 1.34
N GLY A 88 -4.45 6.65 1.90
CA GLY A 88 -4.59 5.39 1.16
C GLY A 88 -6.00 4.82 1.24
N THR A 89 -6.55 4.43 0.10
CA THR A 89 -7.83 3.69 -0.03
C THR A 89 -7.58 2.41 -0.83
N VAL A 90 -8.50 1.44 -0.69
CA VAL A 90 -8.37 0.13 -1.37
C VAL A 90 -9.11 0.09 -2.71
N ALA A 91 -10.09 0.98 -2.90
CA ALA A 91 -10.97 0.98 -4.06
C ALA A 91 -11.23 2.39 -4.58
N ILE A 92 -11.42 2.53 -5.89
CA ILE A 92 -11.64 3.81 -6.59
C ILE A 92 -12.86 4.54 -6.00
N GLU A 93 -13.95 3.82 -5.75
CA GLU A 93 -15.18 4.37 -5.19
C GLU A 93 -14.96 4.97 -3.81
N THR A 94 -14.05 4.39 -3.02
CA THR A 94 -13.68 4.92 -1.70
C THR A 94 -12.85 6.19 -1.84
N SER A 95 -11.93 6.25 -2.81
CA SER A 95 -11.18 7.47 -3.13
C SER A 95 -12.12 8.61 -3.51
N GLU A 96 -13.07 8.34 -4.41
CA GLU A 96 -14.07 9.31 -4.84
C GLU A 96 -14.93 9.80 -3.67
N TYR A 97 -15.37 8.89 -2.80
CA TYR A 97 -16.13 9.26 -1.61
C TYR A 97 -15.35 10.18 -0.68
N VAL A 98 -14.09 9.85 -0.39
CA VAL A 98 -13.21 10.69 0.44
C VAL A 98 -12.94 12.04 -0.24
N SER A 99 -12.71 12.06 -1.55
CA SER A 99 -12.54 13.29 -2.32
C SER A 99 -13.74 14.24 -2.20
N HIS A 100 -14.96 13.71 -2.32
CA HIS A 100 -16.18 14.50 -2.14
C HIS A 100 -16.29 15.07 -0.73
N LEU A 101 -15.91 14.31 0.30
CA LEU A 101 -15.88 14.80 1.68
C LEU A 101 -14.86 15.93 1.86
N LEU A 102 -13.66 15.79 1.32
CA LEU A 102 -12.61 16.82 1.40
C LEU A 102 -13.01 18.10 0.65
N LYS A 103 -13.53 17.98 -0.58
CA LYS A 103 -14.05 19.11 -1.38
C LYS A 103 -15.16 19.86 -0.64
N ARG A 104 -16.11 19.14 -0.04
CA ARG A 104 -17.20 19.76 0.74
C ARG A 104 -16.70 20.55 1.94
N ASN A 105 -15.51 20.23 2.45
CA ASN A 105 -14.88 20.91 3.58
C ASN A 105 -13.80 21.92 3.16
N GLY A 106 -13.66 22.19 1.85
CA GLY A 106 -12.71 23.17 1.32
C GLY A 106 -11.25 22.77 1.51
N ILE A 107 -10.94 21.48 1.50
CA ILE A 107 -9.57 20.96 1.59
C ILE A 107 -9.11 20.60 0.17
N ASP A 108 -8.10 21.32 -0.32
CA ASP A 108 -7.48 21.06 -1.63
C ASP A 108 -6.72 19.73 -1.59
N HIS A 109 -6.90 18.90 -2.61
CA HIS A 109 -6.29 17.57 -2.72
C HIS A 109 -6.33 17.10 -4.18
N GLU A 110 -5.53 16.07 -4.46
CA GLU A 110 -5.49 15.36 -5.74
C GLU A 110 -5.92 13.90 -5.53
N VAL A 111 -6.51 13.30 -6.56
CA VAL A 111 -6.96 11.89 -6.59
C VAL A 111 -6.34 11.18 -7.78
#